data_AF-A0A847EDE0-F1
#
_entry.id   AF-A0A847EDE0-F1
#
_cell.length_a   1.000
_cell.length_b   1.000
_cell.length_c   1.000
_cell.angle_alpha   90.00
_cell.angle_beta   90.00
_cell.angle_gamma   90.00
#
_symmetry.space_group_name_H-M   'P 1'
#
loop_
_entity.id
_entity.type
_entity.pdbx_description
1 polymer ?
#
loop_
_entity_poly.entity_id
_entity_poly.type
_entity_poly.pdbx_seq_one_letter_code
_entity_poly.pdbx_strand_id
1 'polypeptide(L)'
;MSRNTLDLENKAKCYLDEKELFILYSLYRQRRISTMWSNVFVPNNSERLHIPEDEEDKVKYFERQASEVYQRLNSKKQSAIVFSYLLELGKALDPEGFSLYCNADYALLDGGFLYDDDNHSLMWEYFQHILSDKKDIPDKKFEALTKEQKKAVEDCLLEENLKDGKVQFPSSLAYQPIKEYKEAILEKKADKDFIELVNKLITDYDGGRWNTEDVERFLEIWYRHNKEQFRQNALSEKTFLHEDAQTKIARLIFENADVHLSIKNTERLEQYLTDYIKRYKDDELDGKCRSGLTGSFFSSGLSIPLHTKMFGFKKQKDILLQHLKEQYDKYQRSDLEIGHPYIEPEYIGNDRTDGVKITLSETNEEQELFLFVHTMIALSYDKELVIKDFDYGTKGIFDLYDRGFLFQVKLTSNLFADDIRKEKVYFDAEKSVLIVNDKEIKVQKFNDQYHTLRIIFEEPNEEWFFSRISEKYDPSDNLPDKKFYNAIYQLNQKLKAKGIDDFFITTRQSVKINEKYLS
;
A
#
# COMPACT_ATOMS: atom_id res chain seq x y z
N MET A 1 23.34 14.15 -15.60
CA MET A 1 22.36 13.78 -16.65
C MET A 1 21.52 12.64 -16.10
N SER A 2 20.21 12.85 -16.11
CA SER A 2 19.19 12.18 -15.29
C SER A 2 19.11 10.66 -15.51
N ARG A 3 19.33 9.86 -14.46
CA ARG A 3 19.01 8.42 -14.42
C ARG A 3 17.51 8.16 -14.17
N ASN A 4 16.71 9.20 -14.01
CA ASN A 4 15.34 9.10 -13.46
C ASN A 4 14.24 9.22 -14.53
N THR A 5 14.59 9.41 -15.81
CA THR A 5 13.62 9.44 -16.90
C THR A 5 13.12 8.04 -17.22
N LEU A 6 11.80 7.84 -17.09
CA LEU A 6 11.11 6.62 -17.47
C LEU A 6 11.29 6.34 -18.97
N ASP A 7 11.61 5.09 -19.32
CA ASP A 7 11.68 4.65 -20.72
C ASP A 7 10.27 4.43 -21.27
N LEU A 8 9.61 5.53 -21.65
CA LEU A 8 8.26 5.53 -22.21
C LEU A 8 8.14 4.81 -23.57
N GLU A 9 9.25 4.47 -24.21
CA GLU A 9 9.26 3.70 -25.45
C GLU A 9 9.41 2.19 -25.18
N ASN A 10 9.57 1.80 -23.91
CA ASN A 10 9.75 0.42 -23.47
C ASN A 10 10.85 -0.32 -24.26
N LYS A 11 11.92 0.41 -24.62
CA LYS A 11 13.05 -0.10 -25.38
C LYS A 11 13.89 -1.07 -24.55
N ALA A 12 14.01 -0.81 -23.26
CA ALA A 12 14.75 -1.64 -22.32
C ALA A 12 14.08 -3.01 -22.09
N LYS A 13 12.78 -3.14 -22.39
CA LYS A 13 11.96 -4.35 -22.11
C LYS A 13 12.14 -4.86 -20.68
N CYS A 14 12.32 -3.95 -19.74
CA CYS A 14 12.60 -4.28 -18.35
C CYS A 14 11.30 -4.46 -17.56
N TYR A 15 11.32 -5.25 -16.50
CA TYR A 15 10.26 -5.20 -15.48
C TYR A 15 10.36 -3.89 -14.68
N LEU A 16 9.23 -3.21 -14.53
CA LEU A 16 9.06 -2.09 -13.62
C LEU A 16 9.05 -2.58 -12.17
N ASP A 17 9.47 -1.71 -11.25
CA ASP A 17 9.21 -1.90 -9.82
C ASP A 17 7.71 -1.77 -9.54
N GLU A 18 7.22 -2.46 -8.51
CA GLU A 18 5.79 -2.49 -8.20
C GLU A 18 5.25 -1.11 -7.78
N LYS A 19 6.04 -0.30 -7.07
CA LYS A 19 5.64 1.08 -6.71
C LYS A 19 5.60 1.96 -7.95
N GLU A 20 6.57 1.82 -8.86
CA GLU A 20 6.60 2.54 -10.13
C GLU A 20 5.36 2.20 -10.99
N LEU A 21 5.06 0.91 -11.18
CA LEU A 21 3.88 0.49 -11.91
C LEU A 21 2.59 0.98 -11.23
N PHE A 22 2.53 0.97 -9.90
CA PHE A 22 1.42 1.51 -9.12
C PHE A 22 1.24 3.02 -9.35
N ILE A 23 2.33 3.80 -9.35
CA ILE A 23 2.31 5.25 -9.62
C ILE A 23 1.75 5.53 -11.02
N LEU A 24 2.24 4.80 -12.03
CA LEU A 24 1.80 4.95 -13.41
C LEU A 24 0.33 4.55 -13.59
N TYR A 25 -0.08 3.44 -12.98
CA TYR A 25 -1.48 3.01 -13.00
C TYR A 25 -2.40 4.01 -12.28
N SER A 26 -1.93 4.59 -11.17
CA SER A 26 -2.63 5.68 -10.45
C SER A 26 -2.86 6.88 -11.35
N LEU A 27 -1.82 7.36 -12.03
CA LEU A 27 -1.91 8.48 -12.95
C LEU A 27 -2.86 8.19 -14.12
N TYR A 28 -2.83 6.97 -14.67
CA TYR A 28 -3.76 6.57 -15.74
C TYR A 28 -5.22 6.60 -15.26
N ARG A 29 -5.51 6.02 -14.09
CA ARG A 29 -6.88 5.85 -13.58
C ARG A 29 -7.45 7.12 -12.98
N GLN A 30 -6.64 7.87 -12.24
CA GLN A 30 -7.08 9.02 -11.43
C GLN A 30 -6.64 10.37 -12.01
N ARG A 31 -5.73 10.39 -12.99
CA ARG A 31 -5.14 11.62 -13.59
C ARG A 31 -4.38 12.50 -12.59
N ARG A 32 -4.13 11.96 -11.40
CA ARG A 32 -3.41 12.63 -10.32
C ARG A 32 -2.77 11.61 -9.41
N ILE A 33 -1.69 12.02 -8.75
CA ILE A 33 -1.08 11.31 -7.64
C ILE A 33 -0.52 12.33 -6.65
N SER A 34 -0.50 11.96 -5.38
CA SER A 34 -0.06 12.80 -4.26
C SER A 34 0.96 12.05 -3.44
N THR A 35 1.95 12.75 -2.90
CA THR A 35 2.98 12.16 -2.06
C THR A 35 2.57 12.02 -0.60
N MET A 36 1.34 12.41 -0.22
CA MET A 36 0.74 12.08 1.09
C MET A 36 0.85 10.58 1.42
N TRP A 37 0.84 9.73 0.39
CA TRP A 37 1.11 8.28 0.49
C TRP A 37 2.61 8.00 0.60
N SER A 38 3.31 8.66 1.55
CA SER A 38 4.78 8.83 1.52
C SER A 38 5.55 7.54 1.30
N ASN A 39 5.05 6.42 1.83
CA ASN A 39 5.71 5.11 1.74
C ASN A 39 5.86 4.60 0.29
N VAL A 40 4.93 4.92 -0.62
CA VAL A 40 5.04 4.52 -2.04
C VAL A 40 6.16 5.27 -2.76
N PHE A 41 6.50 6.47 -2.28
CA PHE A 41 7.57 7.32 -2.81
C PHE A 41 8.91 7.18 -2.06
N VAL A 42 8.99 6.32 -1.04
CA VAL A 42 10.26 6.00 -0.37
C VAL A 42 11.12 5.13 -1.30
N PRO A 43 12.33 5.58 -1.70
CA PRO A 43 13.26 4.77 -2.49
C PRO A 43 13.66 3.49 -1.73
N ASN A 44 13.82 2.35 -2.41
CA ASN A 44 14.17 1.11 -1.72
C ASN A 44 15.67 1.06 -1.43
N ASN A 45 16.02 1.03 -0.14
CA ASN A 45 17.40 0.94 0.31
C ASN A 45 17.81 -0.53 0.45
N SER A 46 18.56 -1.08 -0.51
CA SER A 46 19.29 -2.34 -0.27
C SER A 46 20.63 -2.35 -0.97
N GLU A 47 21.72 -2.35 -0.20
CA GLU A 47 22.86 -3.27 -0.37
C GLU A 47 23.80 -3.15 0.85
N ARG A 48 24.23 -4.31 1.37
CA ARG A 48 25.16 -4.42 2.52
C ARG A 48 26.52 -3.83 2.13
N LEU A 49 27.07 -3.00 3.02
CA LEU A 49 28.40 -2.38 2.89
C LEU A 49 29.51 -3.44 2.94
N HIS A 50 30.21 -3.64 1.81
CA HIS A 50 31.56 -4.18 1.80
C HIS A 50 32.54 -3.01 1.75
N ILE A 51 33.46 -2.95 2.71
CA ILE A 51 34.57 -1.99 2.75
C ILE A 51 35.82 -2.70 2.20
N PRO A 52 36.39 -2.29 1.05
CA PRO A 52 37.68 -2.80 0.59
C PRO A 52 38.82 -2.25 1.46
N GLU A 53 39.85 -3.06 1.71
CA GLU A 53 40.93 -2.74 2.66
C GLU A 53 42.00 -1.77 2.10
N ASP A 54 42.02 -1.50 0.80
CA ASP A 54 43.12 -0.79 0.13
C ASP A 54 42.92 0.74 0.01
N GLU A 55 43.99 1.53 0.16
CA GLU A 55 43.96 2.99 0.31
C GLU A 55 43.80 3.78 -0.99
N GLU A 56 44.28 3.26 -2.11
CA GLU A 56 44.23 3.96 -3.41
C GLU A 56 42.81 3.94 -4.03
N ASP A 57 42.00 2.93 -3.66
CA ASP A 57 40.58 2.84 -4.01
C ASP A 57 39.67 3.64 -3.06
N LYS A 58 40.18 4.15 -1.93
CA LYS A 58 39.38 4.95 -0.98
C LYS A 58 38.93 6.27 -1.58
N VAL A 59 39.72 6.93 -2.43
CA VAL A 59 39.35 8.24 -3.01
C VAL A 59 38.23 8.10 -4.05
N LYS A 60 38.33 7.11 -4.96
CA LYS A 60 37.23 6.76 -5.88
C LYS A 60 36.02 6.22 -5.13
N TYR A 61 36.24 5.48 -4.05
CA TYR A 61 35.19 5.08 -3.12
C TYR A 61 34.56 6.31 -2.46
N PHE A 62 35.30 7.35 -2.06
CA PHE A 62 34.75 8.56 -1.45
C PHE A 62 33.98 9.43 -2.45
N GLU A 63 34.40 9.52 -3.72
CA GLU A 63 33.60 10.17 -4.78
C GLU A 63 32.29 9.41 -5.06
N ARG A 64 32.34 8.07 -5.01
CA ARG A 64 31.16 7.20 -5.12
C ARG A 64 30.29 7.26 -3.86
N GLN A 65 30.89 7.35 -2.68
CA GLN A 65 30.23 7.52 -1.39
C GLN A 65 29.62 8.91 -1.24
N ALA A 66 30.15 9.97 -1.83
CA ALA A 66 29.47 11.27 -1.82
C ALA A 66 28.11 11.20 -2.56
N SER A 67 28.02 10.34 -3.58
CA SER A 67 26.76 10.02 -4.27
C SER A 67 25.89 9.01 -3.50
N GLU A 68 26.49 8.04 -2.81
CA GLU A 68 25.78 7.03 -2.00
C GLU A 68 25.39 7.53 -0.59
N VAL A 69 26.06 8.54 -0.04
CA VAL A 69 25.74 9.19 1.25
C VAL A 69 24.53 10.11 1.08
N TYR A 70 24.37 10.72 -0.09
CA TYR A 70 23.10 11.34 -0.51
C TYR A 70 21.93 10.34 -0.53
N GLN A 71 22.22 9.03 -0.70
CA GLN A 71 21.24 7.94 -0.61
C GLN A 71 21.12 7.35 0.82
N ARG A 72 22.13 7.53 1.70
CA ARG A 72 22.15 7.03 3.09
C ARG A 72 21.63 8.01 4.14
N LEU A 73 21.21 9.22 3.78
CA LEU A 73 20.43 10.09 4.68
C LEU A 73 18.99 9.56 4.83
N ASN A 74 18.95 8.36 5.40
CA ASN A 74 17.88 7.40 5.61
C ASN A 74 16.60 7.96 6.25
N SER A 75 15.52 7.25 5.93
CA SER A 75 14.47 6.84 6.88
C SER A 75 13.62 7.95 7.49
N LYS A 76 12.95 8.71 6.63
CA LYS A 76 11.52 9.05 6.66
C LYS A 76 11.31 10.17 5.64
N LYS A 77 10.26 10.06 4.82
CA LYS A 77 9.69 11.16 4.03
C LYS A 77 10.49 11.58 2.77
N GLN A 78 9.82 12.31 1.90
CA GLN A 78 10.16 12.52 0.48
C GLN A 78 11.48 13.32 0.30
N SER A 79 12.04 13.33 -0.91
CA SER A 79 13.34 13.99 -1.19
C SER A 79 13.31 14.83 -2.48
N ALA A 80 14.36 15.62 -2.71
CA ALA A 80 14.58 16.33 -3.98
C ALA A 80 14.50 15.39 -5.21
N ILE A 81 14.82 14.10 -5.02
CA ILE A 81 14.71 13.06 -6.06
C ILE A 81 13.24 12.81 -6.42
N VAL A 82 12.35 12.72 -5.43
CA VAL A 82 10.90 12.52 -5.65
C VAL A 82 10.31 13.70 -6.40
N PHE A 83 10.64 14.93 -5.97
CA PHE A 83 10.20 16.16 -6.63
C PHE A 83 10.66 16.21 -8.09
N SER A 84 11.96 15.96 -8.31
CA SER A 84 12.53 15.94 -9.66
C SER A 84 11.91 14.84 -10.51
N TYR A 85 11.69 13.65 -9.96
CA TYR A 85 11.03 12.55 -10.67
C TYR A 85 9.61 12.91 -11.08
N LEU A 86 8.77 13.43 -10.17
CA LEU A 86 7.39 13.80 -10.49
C LEU A 86 7.32 14.90 -11.55
N LEU A 87 8.23 15.88 -11.47
CA LEU A 87 8.37 16.93 -12.47
C LEU A 87 8.73 16.35 -13.84
N GLU A 88 9.76 15.52 -13.92
CA GLU A 88 10.21 14.90 -15.17
C GLU A 88 9.16 13.93 -15.73
N LEU A 89 8.46 13.19 -14.87
CA LEU A 89 7.36 12.31 -15.25
C LEU A 89 6.21 13.10 -15.87
N GLY A 90 5.80 14.21 -15.24
CA GLY A 90 4.79 15.12 -15.78
C GLY A 90 5.16 15.66 -17.16
N LYS A 91 6.39 16.16 -17.31
CA LYS A 91 6.94 16.63 -18.60
C LYS A 91 6.95 15.54 -19.67
N ALA A 92 7.29 14.31 -19.28
CA ALA A 92 7.39 13.19 -20.21
C ALA A 92 6.00 12.68 -20.66
N LEU A 93 5.02 12.64 -19.77
CA LEU A 93 3.69 12.12 -20.06
C LEU A 93 2.78 13.13 -20.75
N ASP A 94 2.76 14.38 -20.27
CA ASP A 94 1.81 15.40 -20.73
C ASP A 94 2.45 16.81 -20.68
N PRO A 95 3.44 17.11 -21.56
CA PRO A 95 4.28 18.31 -21.46
C PRO A 95 3.50 19.64 -21.46
N GLU A 96 2.33 19.68 -22.10
CA GLU A 96 1.50 20.90 -22.19
C GLU A 96 0.32 20.89 -21.20
N GLY A 97 -0.02 19.74 -20.62
CA GLY A 97 -1.19 19.56 -19.78
C GLY A 97 -0.91 19.21 -18.33
N PHE A 98 0.33 18.86 -17.96
CA PHE A 98 0.67 18.51 -16.59
C PHE A 98 0.73 19.72 -15.65
N SER A 99 0.50 19.47 -14.37
CA SER A 99 0.71 20.43 -13.29
C SER A 99 1.32 19.72 -12.10
N LEU A 100 2.29 20.37 -11.47
CA LEU A 100 2.88 19.94 -10.22
C LEU A 100 2.62 21.05 -9.21
N TYR A 101 2.05 20.72 -8.05
CA TYR A 101 1.92 21.69 -6.97
C TYR A 101 2.30 21.09 -5.65
N CYS A 102 2.83 21.93 -4.77
CA CYS A 102 3.29 21.56 -3.45
C CYS A 102 2.52 22.39 -2.42
N ASN A 103 1.94 21.72 -1.43
CA ASN A 103 1.29 22.34 -0.28
C ASN A 103 2.17 22.12 0.96
N ALA A 104 2.23 23.12 1.83
CA ALA A 104 2.75 22.91 3.16
C ALA A 104 1.82 21.96 3.92
N ASP A 105 2.34 20.83 4.43
CA ASP A 105 1.59 19.99 5.37
C ASP A 105 1.32 20.78 6.65
N TYR A 106 0.28 20.42 7.40
CA TYR A 106 0.02 20.95 8.74
C TYR A 106 1.26 20.82 9.64
N ALA A 107 2.08 19.79 9.43
CA ALA A 107 3.39 19.66 10.05
C ALA A 107 4.30 20.88 9.83
N LEU A 108 4.39 21.43 8.61
CA LEU A 108 5.19 22.61 8.30
C LEU A 108 4.64 23.90 8.91
N LEU A 109 3.32 24.02 9.07
CA LEU A 109 2.64 25.24 9.50
C LEU A 109 2.44 25.29 11.02
N ASP A 110 1.90 24.23 11.61
CA ASP A 110 1.45 24.16 13.02
C ASP A 110 2.13 23.03 13.82
N GLY A 111 2.77 22.06 13.16
CA GLY A 111 3.39 20.89 13.81
C GLY A 111 4.75 21.13 14.47
N GLY A 112 5.13 22.37 14.74
CA GLY A 112 6.40 22.70 15.42
C GLY A 112 7.66 22.50 14.59
N PHE A 113 7.60 22.18 13.30
CA PHE A 113 8.83 21.99 12.51
C PHE A 113 9.65 23.27 12.33
N LEU A 114 8.98 24.42 12.35
CA LEU A 114 9.63 25.72 12.28
C LEU A 114 9.82 26.36 13.65
N TYR A 115 9.28 25.75 14.72
CA TYR A 115 9.23 26.30 16.06
C TYR A 115 9.72 25.31 17.10
N ASP A 116 10.62 25.74 17.96
CA ASP A 116 11.16 24.93 19.05
C ASP A 116 10.14 24.75 20.19
N ASP A 117 9.41 23.62 20.20
CA ASP A 117 8.40 23.25 21.22
C ASP A 117 9.02 22.80 22.55
N ASP A 118 10.35 22.60 22.61
CA ASP A 118 11.04 22.31 23.87
C ASP A 118 10.84 23.47 24.86
N ASN A 119 10.75 24.70 24.37
CA ASN A 119 10.52 25.87 25.22
C ASN A 119 9.11 25.90 25.80
N HIS A 120 8.09 25.61 25.01
CA HIS A 120 6.71 25.54 25.49
C HIS A 120 6.55 24.43 26.54
N SER A 121 7.10 23.25 26.26
CA SER A 121 7.12 22.12 27.21
C SER A 121 7.86 22.48 28.49
N LEU A 122 9.03 23.11 28.39
CA LEU A 122 9.83 23.53 29.54
C LEU A 122 9.17 24.66 30.35
N MET A 123 8.47 25.60 29.68
CA MET A 123 7.64 26.62 30.32
C MET A 123 6.46 26.00 31.07
N TRP A 124 5.81 24.98 30.50
CA TRP A 124 4.74 24.25 31.18
C TRP A 124 5.24 23.48 32.40
N GLU A 125 6.38 22.79 32.27
CA GLU A 125 7.04 22.14 33.40
C GLU A 125 7.43 23.13 34.50
N TYR A 126 7.90 24.34 34.12
CA TYR A 126 8.21 25.40 35.08
C TYR A 126 6.95 25.92 35.79
N PHE A 127 5.85 26.09 35.06
CA PHE A 127 4.54 26.45 35.61
C PHE A 127 4.06 25.42 36.64
N GLN A 128 4.12 24.13 36.30
CA GLN A 128 3.76 23.03 37.20
C GLN A 128 4.70 22.94 38.41
N HIS A 129 5.99 23.23 38.22
CA HIS A 129 6.96 23.27 39.31
C HIS A 129 6.58 24.34 40.34
N ILE A 130 6.28 25.57 39.89
CA ILE A 130 5.87 26.66 40.79
C ILE A 130 4.56 26.32 41.52
N LEU A 131 3.58 25.73 40.83
CA LEU A 131 2.30 25.31 41.45
C LEU A 131 2.46 24.22 42.51
N SER A 132 3.43 23.33 42.35
CA SER A 132 3.58 22.15 43.20
C SER A 132 4.20 22.41 44.58
N ASP A 133 4.74 23.62 44.81
CA ASP A 133 5.39 24.08 46.06
C ASP A 133 6.50 23.15 46.60
N LYS A 134 7.01 22.22 45.76
CA LYS A 134 8.08 21.27 46.10
C LYS A 134 9.45 21.94 45.99
N LYS A 135 10.04 22.28 47.13
CA LYS A 135 11.33 22.99 47.28
C LYS A 135 12.60 22.15 47.00
N ASP A 136 12.49 20.88 46.63
CA ASP A 136 13.64 20.00 46.39
C ASP A 136 13.93 19.82 44.87
N ILE A 137 14.36 20.92 44.20
CA ILE A 137 15.29 21.06 43.03
C ILE A 137 15.09 20.17 41.77
N PRO A 138 15.10 20.75 40.52
CA PRO A 138 16.29 21.38 39.96
C PRO A 138 16.13 22.72 39.24
N ASP A 139 16.61 23.78 39.89
CA ASP A 139 16.91 25.11 39.33
C ASP A 139 17.67 25.04 38.00
N LYS A 140 18.53 24.03 37.82
CA LYS A 140 19.34 23.83 36.59
C LYS A 140 18.54 23.48 35.35
N LYS A 141 17.42 22.75 35.44
CA LYS A 141 16.63 22.36 34.25
C LYS A 141 15.98 23.60 33.61
N PHE A 142 15.59 24.57 34.44
CA PHE A 142 14.96 25.81 34.01
C PHE A 142 15.95 26.96 33.76
N GLU A 143 17.27 26.75 33.89
CA GLU A 143 18.28 27.75 33.47
C GLU A 143 18.21 28.05 31.98
N ALA A 144 17.74 27.11 31.17
CA ALA A 144 17.56 27.28 29.73
C ALA A 144 16.43 28.28 29.37
N LEU A 145 15.45 28.49 30.27
CA LEU A 145 14.40 29.49 30.05
C LEU A 145 14.95 30.91 30.25
N THR A 146 14.66 31.77 29.28
CA THR A 146 14.98 33.20 29.36
C THR A 146 14.20 33.88 30.48
N LYS A 147 14.68 35.06 30.92
CA LYS A 147 13.98 35.86 31.94
C LYS A 147 12.55 36.24 31.51
N GLU A 148 12.36 36.50 30.23
CA GLU A 148 11.05 36.86 29.66
C GLU A 148 10.08 35.68 29.66
N GLN A 149 10.55 34.48 29.33
CA GLN A 149 9.75 33.25 29.41
C GLN A 149 9.37 32.91 30.86
N LYS A 150 10.32 33.00 31.82
CA LYS A 150 10.02 32.78 33.24
C LYS A 150 8.97 33.77 33.76
N LYS A 151 9.15 35.06 33.44
CA LYS A 151 8.19 36.10 33.80
C LYS A 151 6.81 35.85 33.19
N ALA A 152 6.73 35.44 31.92
CA ALA A 152 5.46 35.11 31.29
C ALA A 152 4.74 33.94 31.99
N VAL A 153 5.48 32.93 32.43
CA VAL A 153 4.95 31.81 33.23
C VAL A 153 4.45 32.30 34.60
N GLU A 154 5.22 33.16 35.28
CA GLU A 154 4.85 33.75 36.57
C GLU A 154 3.61 34.66 36.48
N ASP A 155 3.51 35.46 35.41
CA ASP A 155 2.34 36.34 35.16
C ASP A 155 1.05 35.51 34.95
N CYS A 156 1.16 34.30 34.40
CA CYS A 156 0.04 33.36 34.28
C CYS A 156 -0.45 32.80 35.64
N LEU A 157 0.35 32.88 36.71
CA LEU A 157 -0.01 32.41 38.05
C LEU A 157 -0.78 33.44 38.88
N LEU A 158 -0.95 34.67 38.38
CA LEU A 158 -1.75 35.70 39.05
C LEU A 158 -3.23 35.26 39.13
N GLU A 159 -3.87 35.45 40.29
CA GLU A 159 -5.20 34.88 40.67
C GLU A 159 -6.34 35.13 39.66
N GLU A 160 -6.25 36.14 38.80
CA GLU A 160 -7.25 36.44 37.78
C GLU A 160 -7.19 35.47 36.58
N ASN A 161 -6.02 34.90 36.26
CA ASN A 161 -5.81 34.03 35.10
C ASN A 161 -6.10 32.54 35.38
N LEU A 162 -6.09 32.15 36.66
CA LEU A 162 -6.32 30.75 37.08
C LEU A 162 -7.82 30.39 37.22
N LYS A 163 -8.72 31.39 37.24
CA LYS A 163 -10.16 31.19 37.44
C LYS A 163 -10.86 30.43 36.31
N ASP A 164 -10.34 30.54 35.08
CA ASP A 164 -10.93 29.93 33.89
C ASP A 164 -10.29 28.58 33.49
N GLY A 165 -9.30 28.10 34.26
CA GLY A 165 -8.68 26.78 34.07
C GLY A 165 -7.90 26.60 32.75
N LYS A 166 -7.73 27.66 31.95
CA LYS A 166 -6.97 27.64 30.69
C LYS A 166 -5.79 28.58 30.77
N VAL A 167 -4.62 28.03 31.09
CA VAL A 167 -3.36 28.75 31.06
C VAL A 167 -2.79 28.63 29.64
N GLN A 168 -2.57 29.77 28.99
CA GLN A 168 -1.89 29.86 27.70
C GLN A 168 -0.69 30.79 27.83
N PHE A 169 0.49 30.31 27.43
CA PHE A 169 1.67 31.15 27.34
C PHE A 169 1.63 31.98 26.05
N PRO A 170 2.26 33.17 26.04
CA PRO A 170 2.42 33.96 24.82
C PRO A 170 3.11 33.12 23.74
N SER A 171 2.42 32.92 22.61
CA SER A 171 2.90 32.04 21.51
C SER A 171 4.28 32.45 20.99
N SER A 172 4.59 33.76 20.97
CA SER A 172 5.90 34.28 20.55
C SER A 172 7.07 33.89 21.46
N LEU A 173 6.80 33.52 22.72
CA LEU A 173 7.80 33.08 23.70
C LEU A 173 7.84 31.56 23.84
N ALA A 174 6.68 30.92 23.69
CA ALA A 174 6.50 29.48 23.72
C ALA A 174 7.04 28.80 22.44
N TYR A 175 6.85 29.44 21.28
CA TYR A 175 7.18 28.91 19.97
C TYR A 175 8.19 29.84 19.28
N GLN A 176 9.47 29.67 19.62
CA GLN A 176 10.55 30.41 18.95
C GLN A 176 10.96 29.70 17.66
N PRO A 177 11.28 30.44 16.57
CA PRO A 177 11.72 29.79 15.36
C PRO A 177 12.98 28.96 15.57
N ILE A 178 13.07 27.79 14.95
CA ILE A 178 14.29 26.97 15.00
C ILE A 178 15.49 27.78 14.48
N LYS A 179 16.68 27.44 14.98
CA LYS A 179 17.93 28.15 14.66
C LYS A 179 18.13 28.30 13.16
N GLU A 180 17.91 27.23 12.39
CA GLU A 180 18.05 27.19 10.94
C GLU A 180 17.12 28.19 10.24
N TYR A 181 15.86 28.28 10.67
CA TYR A 181 14.89 29.20 10.07
C TYR A 181 15.25 30.64 10.40
N LYS A 182 15.65 30.90 11.65
CA LYS A 182 16.12 32.22 12.07
C LYS A 182 17.33 32.68 11.24
N GLU A 183 18.34 31.81 11.10
CA GLU A 183 19.56 32.14 10.35
C GLU A 183 19.28 32.31 8.85
N ALA A 184 18.59 31.33 8.22
CA ALA A 184 18.37 31.33 6.78
C ALA A 184 17.39 32.42 6.34
N ILE A 185 16.22 32.48 7.00
CA ILE A 185 15.07 33.28 6.55
C ILE A 185 15.02 34.64 7.23
N LEU A 186 14.98 34.68 8.57
CA LEU A 186 14.77 35.94 9.31
C LEU A 186 15.99 36.87 9.25
N GLU A 187 17.19 36.30 9.40
CA GLU A 187 18.47 37.02 9.30
C GLU A 187 18.93 37.19 7.84
N LYS A 188 18.17 36.66 6.88
CA LYS A 188 18.42 36.79 5.42
C LYS A 188 19.80 36.30 4.98
N LYS A 189 20.29 35.21 5.56
CA LYS A 189 21.58 34.60 5.18
C LYS A 189 21.46 33.59 4.04
N ALA A 190 20.25 33.15 3.71
CA ALA A 190 19.97 32.29 2.55
C ALA A 190 19.85 33.10 1.24
N ASP A 191 19.84 32.38 0.11
CA ASP A 191 19.55 32.95 -1.21
C ASP A 191 18.22 33.72 -1.19
N LYS A 192 18.18 34.91 -1.82
CA LYS A 192 17.00 35.76 -1.86
C LYS A 192 15.81 35.05 -2.51
N ASP A 193 16.05 34.30 -3.58
CA ASP A 193 15.01 33.56 -4.30
C ASP A 193 14.52 32.37 -3.46
N PHE A 194 15.40 31.77 -2.66
CA PHE A 194 15.03 30.74 -1.69
C PHE A 194 14.09 31.30 -0.63
N ILE A 195 14.44 32.44 -0.02
CA ILE A 195 13.63 33.10 1.01
C ILE A 195 12.23 33.43 0.47
N GLU A 196 12.14 33.95 -0.76
CA GLU A 196 10.87 34.25 -1.42
C GLU A 196 9.98 33.01 -1.54
N LEU A 197 10.54 31.89 -2.05
CA LEU A 197 9.81 30.64 -2.21
C LEU A 197 9.37 30.04 -0.88
N VAL A 198 10.25 30.02 0.13
CA VAL A 198 9.92 29.51 1.46
C VAL A 198 8.79 30.33 2.08
N ASN A 199 8.86 31.66 2.01
CA ASN A 199 7.80 32.52 2.53
C ASN A 199 6.48 32.27 1.77
N LYS A 200 6.53 32.13 0.45
CA LYS A 200 5.34 31.80 -0.37
C LYS A 200 4.69 30.47 0.04
N LEU A 201 5.45 29.50 0.56
CA LEU A 201 4.92 28.20 1.00
C LEU A 201 4.39 28.24 2.45
N ILE A 202 5.06 28.99 3.32
CA ILE A 202 4.95 28.82 4.78
C ILE A 202 4.29 30.00 5.49
N THR A 203 4.43 31.24 4.99
CA THR A 203 4.07 32.44 5.78
C THR A 203 2.64 32.95 5.60
N ASP A 204 1.87 32.38 4.67
CA ASP A 204 0.44 32.62 4.59
C ASP A 204 -0.26 31.66 5.57
N TYR A 205 -0.94 32.20 6.59
CA TYR A 205 -1.61 31.48 7.70
C TYR A 205 -2.56 30.33 7.28
N ASP A 206 -2.90 30.22 5.99
CA ASP A 206 -3.74 29.16 5.41
C ASP A 206 -2.93 28.06 4.69
N GLY A 207 -1.60 28.09 4.77
CA GLY A 207 -0.72 27.21 4.01
C GLY A 207 -0.59 27.67 2.56
N GLY A 208 0.58 28.20 2.23
CA GLY A 208 0.88 28.61 0.87
C GLY A 208 0.96 27.42 -0.09
N ARG A 209 0.85 27.71 -1.39
CA ARG A 209 0.94 26.71 -2.47
C ARG A 209 1.98 27.11 -3.49
N TRP A 210 2.86 26.17 -3.80
CA TRP A 210 3.76 26.26 -4.95
C TRP A 210 3.09 25.70 -6.19
N ASN A 211 3.22 26.38 -7.31
CA ASN A 211 2.86 25.88 -8.64
C ASN A 211 4.06 25.16 -9.29
N THR A 212 3.91 24.72 -10.54
CA THR A 212 4.98 24.01 -11.27
C THR A 212 6.26 24.85 -11.36
N GLU A 213 6.14 26.14 -11.68
CA GLU A 213 7.29 27.06 -11.82
C GLU A 213 8.01 27.27 -10.49
N ASP A 214 7.28 27.37 -9.39
CA ASP A 214 7.86 27.49 -8.05
C ASP A 214 8.66 26.24 -7.68
N VAL A 215 8.13 25.05 -7.97
CA VAL A 215 8.83 23.77 -7.72
C VAL A 215 10.09 23.67 -8.58
N GLU A 216 10.03 24.06 -9.85
CA GLU A 216 11.19 24.10 -10.75
C GLU A 216 12.28 25.05 -10.23
N ARG A 217 11.90 26.28 -9.90
CA ARG A 217 12.81 27.29 -9.35
C ARG A 217 13.42 26.81 -8.03
N PHE A 218 12.64 26.17 -7.17
CA PHE A 218 13.13 25.61 -5.90
C PHE A 218 14.18 24.51 -6.12
N LEU A 219 13.93 23.56 -7.01
CA LEU A 219 14.88 22.51 -7.35
C LEU A 219 16.18 23.08 -7.96
N GLU A 220 16.06 24.08 -8.84
CA GLU A 220 17.22 24.74 -9.43
C GLU A 220 18.10 25.39 -8.36
N ILE A 221 17.50 26.16 -7.45
CA ILE A 221 18.19 26.81 -6.33
C ILE A 221 18.84 25.75 -5.43
N TRP A 222 18.12 24.69 -5.07
CA TRP A 222 18.62 23.60 -4.26
C TRP A 222 19.87 22.95 -4.87
N TYR A 223 19.82 22.58 -6.15
CA TYR A 223 20.95 21.93 -6.82
C TYR A 223 22.14 22.88 -7.01
N ARG A 224 21.89 24.15 -7.35
CA ARG A 224 22.94 25.18 -7.46
C ARG A 224 23.64 25.38 -6.13
N HIS A 225 22.87 25.59 -5.06
CA HIS A 225 23.37 25.83 -3.70
C HIS A 225 24.22 24.67 -3.19
N ASN A 226 23.71 23.44 -3.25
CA ASN A 226 24.44 22.27 -2.78
C ASN A 226 25.73 22.01 -3.57
N LYS A 227 25.74 22.31 -4.87
CA LYS A 227 26.96 22.21 -5.70
C LYS A 227 28.02 23.21 -5.27
N GLU A 228 27.63 24.43 -4.90
CA GLU A 228 28.54 25.45 -4.38
C GLU A 228 29.05 25.13 -2.97
N GLN A 229 28.15 24.72 -2.07
CA GLN A 229 28.51 24.27 -0.72
C GLN A 229 29.49 23.10 -0.75
N PHE A 230 29.26 22.12 -1.62
CA PHE A 230 30.19 21.01 -1.82
C PHE A 230 31.59 21.49 -2.23
N ARG A 231 31.67 22.42 -3.19
CA ARG A 231 32.96 23.01 -3.61
C ARG A 231 33.65 23.76 -2.47
N GLN A 232 32.91 24.52 -1.66
CA GLN A 232 33.45 25.26 -0.52
C GLN A 232 33.95 24.31 0.58
N ASN A 233 33.15 23.30 0.94
CA ASN A 233 33.49 22.31 1.95
C ASN A 233 34.64 21.38 1.52
N ALA A 234 34.80 21.10 0.22
CA ALA A 234 35.95 20.35 -0.28
C ALA A 234 37.27 21.14 -0.17
N LEU A 235 37.20 22.47 -0.15
CA LEU A 235 38.36 23.36 -0.10
C LEU A 235 38.73 23.81 1.32
N SER A 236 37.78 23.77 2.26
CA SER A 236 38.01 24.05 3.68
C SER A 236 38.03 22.74 4.46
N GLU A 237 38.97 22.49 5.37
CA GLU A 237 39.07 21.26 6.19
C GLU A 237 37.83 20.94 7.08
N LYS A 238 36.71 21.65 6.91
CA LYS A 238 35.41 21.25 7.43
C LYS A 238 35.01 19.93 6.78
N THR A 239 34.51 18.99 7.58
CA THR A 239 33.92 17.74 7.09
C THR A 239 32.93 18.03 5.97
N PHE A 240 33.08 17.34 4.83
CA PHE A 240 32.20 17.41 3.65
C PHE A 240 30.70 17.22 3.93
N LEU A 241 30.36 16.77 5.16
CA LEU A 241 29.02 16.54 5.68
C LEU A 241 28.38 17.77 6.36
N HIS A 242 29.02 18.94 6.33
CA HIS A 242 28.45 20.14 6.95
C HIS A 242 27.29 20.69 6.10
N GLU A 243 26.05 20.60 6.63
CA GLU A 243 24.86 21.24 6.07
C GLU A 243 24.66 22.63 6.69
N ASP A 244 24.48 23.64 5.84
CA ASP A 244 24.12 24.98 6.27
C ASP A 244 22.60 25.12 6.53
N ALA A 245 22.20 26.27 7.08
CA ALA A 245 20.81 26.52 7.48
C ALA A 245 19.83 26.40 6.30
N GLN A 246 20.19 26.90 5.11
CA GLN A 246 19.38 26.78 3.90
C GLN A 246 19.19 25.31 3.50
N THR A 247 20.28 24.53 3.52
CA THR A 247 20.24 23.11 3.16
C THR A 247 19.29 22.32 4.09
N LYS A 248 19.36 22.61 5.39
CA LYS A 248 18.49 21.97 6.39
C LYS A 248 17.02 22.36 6.22
N ILE A 249 16.72 23.65 5.99
CA ILE A 249 15.33 24.09 5.75
C ILE A 249 14.74 23.43 4.49
N ALA A 250 15.50 23.38 3.39
CA ALA A 250 14.99 22.71 2.19
C ALA A 250 14.76 21.21 2.42
N ARG A 251 15.61 20.53 3.20
CA ARG A 251 15.37 19.13 3.59
C ARG A 251 14.05 18.98 4.34
N LEU A 252 13.78 19.84 5.32
CA LEU A 252 12.50 19.84 6.06
C LEU A 252 11.30 20.06 5.15
N ILE A 253 11.42 20.93 4.13
CA ILE A 253 10.37 21.14 3.14
C ILE A 253 10.16 19.87 2.31
N PHE A 254 11.21 19.23 1.81
CA PHE A 254 11.06 17.97 1.09
C PHE A 254 10.39 16.88 1.94
N GLU A 255 10.74 16.81 3.22
CA GLU A 255 10.19 15.80 4.13
C GLU A 255 8.70 16.06 4.49
N ASN A 256 8.25 17.31 4.50
CA ASN A 256 6.94 17.66 5.07
C ASN A 256 6.04 18.42 4.08
N ALA A 257 6.35 18.38 2.79
CA ALA A 257 5.47 18.86 1.75
C ALA A 257 4.59 17.74 1.19
N ASP A 258 3.34 18.05 0.84
CA ASP A 258 2.53 17.20 -0.04
C ASP A 258 2.65 17.71 -1.47
N VAL A 259 3.18 16.86 -2.34
CA VAL A 259 3.38 17.14 -3.76
C VAL A 259 2.34 16.40 -4.57
N HIS A 260 1.61 17.15 -5.38
CA HIS A 260 0.59 16.62 -6.26
C HIS A 260 1.02 16.79 -7.71
N LEU A 261 1.13 15.67 -8.42
CA LEU A 261 1.22 15.65 -9.87
C LEU A 261 -0.17 15.40 -10.44
N SER A 262 -0.57 16.16 -11.45
CA SER A 262 -1.77 15.90 -12.24
C SER A 262 -1.47 16.05 -13.74
N ILE A 263 -2.08 15.20 -14.54
CA ILE A 263 -1.98 15.18 -16.01
C ILE A 263 -3.39 15.30 -16.61
N LYS A 264 -3.52 15.95 -17.76
CA LYS A 264 -4.79 16.07 -18.48
C LYS A 264 -4.94 14.97 -19.53
N ASN A 265 -3.89 14.71 -20.30
CA ASN A 265 -3.86 13.67 -21.32
C ASN A 265 -3.21 12.39 -20.78
N THR A 266 -3.91 11.26 -20.93
CA THR A 266 -3.44 9.93 -20.51
C THR A 266 -3.16 8.99 -21.68
N GLU A 267 -3.34 9.39 -22.94
CA GLU A 267 -3.22 8.52 -24.12
C GLU A 267 -1.84 7.87 -24.22
N ARG A 268 -0.77 8.65 -24.03
CA ARG A 268 0.60 8.15 -24.05
C ARG A 268 0.85 7.13 -22.94
N LEU A 269 0.29 7.38 -21.75
CA LEU A 269 0.42 6.51 -20.59
C LEU A 269 -0.39 5.21 -20.77
N GLU A 270 -1.59 5.31 -21.34
CA GLU A 270 -2.44 4.17 -21.67
C GLU A 270 -1.77 3.26 -22.68
N GLN A 271 -1.21 3.82 -23.75
CA GLN A 271 -0.45 3.07 -24.75
C GLN A 271 0.75 2.37 -24.11
N TYR A 272 1.53 3.11 -23.33
CA TYR A 272 2.68 2.55 -22.61
C TYR A 272 2.31 1.38 -21.70
N LEU A 273 1.29 1.55 -20.85
CA LEU A 273 0.83 0.50 -19.93
C LEU A 273 0.28 -0.70 -20.68
N THR A 274 -0.45 -0.49 -21.78
CA THR A 274 -0.98 -1.56 -22.62
C THR A 274 0.15 -2.38 -23.23
N ASP A 275 1.16 -1.72 -23.80
CA ASP A 275 2.33 -2.39 -24.39
C ASP A 275 3.15 -3.12 -23.31
N TYR A 276 3.34 -2.49 -22.14
CA TYR A 276 4.04 -3.08 -21.00
C TYR A 276 3.36 -4.35 -20.50
N ILE A 277 2.05 -4.29 -20.22
CA ILE A 277 1.28 -5.44 -19.72
C ILE A 277 1.23 -6.54 -20.77
N LYS A 278 1.13 -6.22 -22.06
CA LYS A 278 1.22 -7.22 -23.13
C LYS A 278 2.55 -7.96 -23.09
N ARG A 279 3.67 -7.23 -23.03
CA ARG A 279 5.01 -7.85 -22.94
C ARG A 279 5.18 -8.70 -21.68
N TYR A 280 4.67 -8.22 -20.54
CA TYR A 280 4.68 -8.98 -19.30
C TYR A 280 3.96 -10.32 -19.44
N LYS A 281 2.76 -10.30 -20.04
CA LYS A 281 1.96 -11.51 -20.27
C LYS A 281 2.60 -12.50 -21.25
N ASP A 282 3.28 -11.97 -22.25
CA ASP A 282 3.96 -12.75 -23.29
C ASP A 282 5.36 -13.22 -22.83
N ASP A 283 5.74 -13.00 -21.56
CA ASP A 283 7.06 -13.29 -20.99
C ASP A 283 8.22 -12.65 -21.78
N GLU A 284 7.99 -11.48 -22.38
CA GLU A 284 8.95 -10.73 -23.20
C GLU A 284 9.76 -9.68 -22.42
N LEU A 285 9.62 -9.64 -21.09
CA LEU A 285 10.36 -8.71 -20.23
C LEU A 285 11.65 -9.36 -19.70
N ASP A 286 12.74 -8.61 -19.79
CA ASP A 286 14.11 -9.00 -19.48
C ASP A 286 14.65 -8.21 -18.30
N GLY A 287 14.76 -8.88 -17.15
CA GLY A 287 15.44 -8.34 -15.98
C GLY A 287 14.86 -7.02 -15.47
N LYS A 288 15.57 -6.42 -14.53
CA LYS A 288 15.09 -5.27 -13.77
C LYS A 288 15.30 -3.94 -14.51
N CYS A 289 14.32 -3.04 -14.42
CA CYS A 289 14.52 -1.69 -14.93
C CYS A 289 15.53 -0.90 -14.10
N ARG A 290 16.42 -0.19 -14.81
CA ARG A 290 17.47 0.65 -14.21
C ARG A 290 17.10 2.13 -14.16
N SER A 291 15.93 2.49 -14.71
CA SER A 291 15.36 3.84 -14.73
C SER A 291 14.03 3.88 -13.96
N GLY A 292 13.55 5.09 -13.64
CA GLY A 292 12.36 5.32 -12.81
C GLY A 292 12.72 5.80 -11.39
N LEU A 293 11.70 6.11 -10.57
CA LEU A 293 11.90 6.69 -9.24
C LEU A 293 12.65 5.76 -8.30
N THR A 294 12.32 4.47 -8.36
CA THR A 294 12.80 3.50 -7.38
C THR A 294 14.08 2.81 -7.83
N GLY A 295 14.29 2.57 -9.14
CA GLY A 295 15.50 1.90 -9.67
C GLY A 295 15.86 0.58 -8.96
N SER A 296 14.91 0.02 -8.20
CA SER A 296 15.01 -1.05 -7.18
C SER A 296 13.65 -1.71 -7.13
N PHE A 297 13.65 -3.05 -7.05
CA PHE A 297 12.60 -3.87 -7.65
C PHE A 297 11.37 -4.13 -6.76
N PHE A 298 11.41 -3.77 -5.47
CA PHE A 298 10.23 -3.86 -4.58
C PHE A 298 10.29 -2.89 -3.42
N SER A 299 9.10 -2.44 -2.98
CA SER A 299 8.83 -1.87 -1.67
C SER A 299 9.61 -2.61 -0.57
N SER A 300 10.61 -1.95 0.02
CA SER A 300 11.32 -2.31 1.26
C SER A 300 11.07 -3.74 1.77
N GLY A 301 11.82 -4.74 1.26
CA GLY A 301 11.80 -6.07 1.89
C GLY A 301 12.29 -7.26 1.05
N LEU A 302 12.21 -7.19 -0.29
CA LEU A 302 12.52 -8.36 -1.15
C LEU A 302 13.51 -7.95 -2.24
N SER A 303 14.81 -8.03 -1.94
CA SER A 303 15.86 -7.87 -2.96
C SER A 303 16.03 -9.18 -3.71
N ILE A 304 15.42 -9.31 -4.89
CA ILE A 304 15.65 -10.46 -5.76
C ILE A 304 17.09 -10.37 -6.35
N PRO A 305 17.93 -11.41 -6.23
CA PRO A 305 19.23 -11.45 -6.90
C PRO A 305 19.14 -11.16 -8.41
N LEU A 306 20.20 -10.54 -8.97
CA LEU A 306 20.31 -10.16 -10.39
C LEU A 306 20.10 -11.31 -11.40
N HIS A 307 20.11 -12.56 -10.93
CA HIS A 307 20.04 -13.78 -11.75
C HIS A 307 18.81 -14.64 -11.44
N THR A 308 17.89 -14.18 -10.60
CA THR A 308 16.69 -14.97 -10.31
C THR A 308 15.71 -14.88 -11.47
N LYS A 309 15.32 -16.05 -11.97
CA LYS A 309 14.34 -16.16 -13.06
C LYS A 309 12.95 -16.00 -12.48
N MET A 310 12.29 -14.86 -12.75
CA MET A 310 10.90 -14.63 -12.38
C MET A 310 10.01 -15.79 -12.84
N PHE A 311 8.93 -16.05 -12.11
CA PHE A 311 7.87 -16.88 -12.65
C PHE A 311 7.34 -16.23 -13.94
N GLY A 312 7.17 -17.03 -14.99
CA GLY A 312 6.44 -16.57 -16.17
C GLY A 312 4.99 -16.23 -15.78
N PHE A 313 4.35 -15.37 -16.57
CA PHE A 313 3.02 -14.85 -16.29
C PHE A 313 2.01 -15.94 -15.95
N LYS A 314 2.08 -17.10 -16.64
CA LYS A 314 1.20 -18.24 -16.35
C LYS A 314 1.27 -18.67 -14.87
N LYS A 315 2.46 -18.88 -14.31
CA LYS A 315 2.59 -19.32 -12.91
C LYS A 315 2.16 -18.23 -11.94
N GLN A 316 2.46 -16.95 -12.22
CA GLN A 316 2.00 -15.83 -11.39
C GLN A 316 0.47 -15.73 -11.40
N LYS A 317 -0.14 -15.86 -12.57
CA LYS A 317 -1.59 -15.91 -12.73
C LYS A 317 -2.21 -17.05 -11.93
N ASP A 318 -1.66 -18.26 -12.03
CA ASP A 318 -2.18 -19.43 -11.32
C ASP A 318 -2.15 -19.22 -9.79
N ILE A 319 -1.06 -18.67 -9.25
CA ILE A 319 -0.94 -18.31 -7.82
C ILE A 319 -2.04 -17.32 -7.42
N LEU A 320 -2.19 -16.24 -8.18
CA LEU A 320 -3.15 -15.19 -7.83
C LEU A 320 -4.59 -15.67 -7.94
N LEU A 321 -4.93 -16.45 -8.98
CA LEU A 321 -6.27 -17.01 -9.13
C LEU A 321 -6.62 -17.97 -8.00
N GLN A 322 -5.67 -18.79 -7.56
CA GLN A 322 -5.86 -19.66 -6.39
C GLN A 322 -6.13 -18.83 -5.12
N HIS A 323 -5.35 -17.76 -4.89
CA HIS A 323 -5.57 -16.86 -3.76
C HIS A 323 -6.94 -16.17 -3.83
N LEU A 324 -7.35 -15.68 -5.00
CA LEU A 324 -8.67 -15.09 -5.21
C LEU A 324 -9.80 -16.10 -4.95
N LYS A 325 -9.62 -17.36 -5.37
CA LYS A 325 -10.58 -18.44 -5.14
C LYS A 325 -10.74 -18.72 -3.65
N GLU A 326 -9.65 -18.80 -2.91
CA GLU A 326 -9.67 -19.01 -1.45
C GLU A 326 -10.39 -17.87 -0.72
N GLN A 327 -10.12 -16.61 -1.09
CA GLN A 327 -10.83 -15.45 -0.53
C GLN A 327 -12.32 -15.45 -0.92
N TYR A 328 -12.63 -15.79 -2.16
CA TYR A 328 -14.01 -15.94 -2.63
C TYR A 328 -14.74 -17.05 -1.85
N ASP A 329 -14.13 -18.23 -1.70
CA ASP A 329 -14.72 -19.35 -0.98
C ASP A 329 -14.95 -19.03 0.50
N LYS A 330 -14.07 -18.22 1.10
CA LYS A 330 -14.19 -17.76 2.49
C LYS A 330 -15.35 -16.78 2.70
N TYR A 331 -15.50 -15.80 1.81
CA TYR A 331 -16.46 -14.69 2.01
C TYR A 331 -17.74 -14.81 1.19
N GLN A 332 -17.76 -15.68 0.18
CA GLN A 332 -18.87 -15.89 -0.78
C GLN A 332 -19.33 -14.58 -1.42
N ARG A 333 -18.38 -13.69 -1.74
CA ARG A 333 -18.62 -12.35 -2.29
C ARG A 333 -17.77 -12.12 -3.53
N SER A 334 -18.40 -11.56 -4.57
CA SER A 334 -17.71 -11.19 -5.81
C SER A 334 -16.87 -9.90 -5.69
N ASP A 335 -17.13 -9.10 -4.65
CA ASP A 335 -16.38 -7.91 -4.30
C ASP A 335 -15.39 -8.24 -3.18
N LEU A 336 -14.10 -8.16 -3.49
CA LEU A 336 -13.02 -8.59 -2.61
C LEU A 336 -12.00 -7.47 -2.40
N GLU A 337 -11.39 -7.46 -1.23
CA GLU A 337 -10.17 -6.72 -0.94
C GLU A 337 -9.00 -7.71 -0.91
N ILE A 338 -8.01 -7.48 -1.76
CA ILE A 338 -6.92 -8.42 -2.02
C ILE A 338 -5.60 -7.72 -1.74
N GLY A 339 -4.83 -8.32 -0.82
CA GLY A 339 -3.45 -7.97 -0.55
C GLY A 339 -2.49 -8.99 -1.17
N HIS A 340 -1.19 -8.78 -0.93
CA HIS A 340 -0.16 -9.68 -1.44
C HIS A 340 -0.30 -11.10 -0.81
N PRO A 341 -0.34 -12.18 -1.61
CA PRO A 341 -0.70 -13.52 -1.14
C PRO A 341 0.29 -14.14 -0.15
N TYR A 342 1.54 -13.68 -0.15
CA TYR A 342 2.61 -14.15 0.73
C TYR A 342 2.97 -13.20 1.88
N ILE A 343 2.20 -12.12 2.07
CA ILE A 343 2.44 -11.16 3.17
C ILE A 343 1.22 -11.17 4.07
N GLU A 344 1.39 -11.69 5.29
CA GLU A 344 0.40 -11.54 6.36
C GLU A 344 0.88 -10.47 7.35
N PRO A 345 0.03 -9.50 7.73
CA PRO A 345 0.35 -8.60 8.83
C PRO A 345 0.28 -9.37 10.17
N GLU A 346 1.43 -9.67 10.77
CA GLU A 346 1.50 -10.20 12.14
C GLU A 346 1.67 -9.08 13.18
N TYR A 347 0.91 -9.17 14.27
CA TYR A 347 1.11 -8.33 15.45
C TYR A 347 2.15 -8.98 16.40
N ILE A 348 3.35 -8.42 16.47
CA ILE A 348 4.33 -8.75 17.51
C ILE A 348 4.28 -7.65 18.57
N GLY A 349 3.29 -7.73 19.47
CA GLY A 349 3.23 -6.88 20.65
C GLY A 349 4.39 -7.19 21.59
N ASN A 350 5.45 -6.41 21.53
CA ASN A 350 6.40 -6.26 22.63
C ASN A 350 6.37 -4.81 23.11
N ASP A 351 6.52 -4.62 24.43
CA ASP A 351 6.39 -3.38 25.21
C ASP A 351 7.38 -2.23 24.85
N ARG A 352 7.62 -1.98 23.56
CA ARG A 352 8.33 -0.81 23.07
C ARG A 352 7.43 -0.07 22.09
N THR A 353 7.46 1.26 22.17
CA THR A 353 6.68 2.23 21.38
C THR A 353 6.93 2.19 19.87
N ASP A 354 7.66 1.20 19.37
CA ASP A 354 8.25 1.20 18.04
C ASP A 354 7.70 0.03 17.21
N GLY A 355 6.53 0.26 16.62
CA GLY A 355 6.13 -0.28 15.32
C GLY A 355 5.74 -1.76 15.21
N VAL A 356 4.75 -2.01 14.36
CA VAL A 356 4.44 -3.34 13.82
C VAL A 356 5.56 -3.76 12.87
N LYS A 357 6.09 -4.97 13.05
CA LYS A 357 7.06 -5.57 12.13
C LYS A 357 6.30 -6.49 11.18
N ILE A 358 6.33 -6.21 9.88
CA ILE A 358 5.93 -7.19 8.86
C ILE A 358 6.91 -8.36 8.97
N THR A 359 6.47 -9.50 9.50
CA THR A 359 7.25 -10.73 9.51
C THR A 359 6.98 -11.50 8.23
N LEU A 360 8.04 -11.75 7.46
CA LEU A 360 8.02 -12.71 6.37
C LEU A 360 7.82 -14.10 7.00
N SER A 361 6.82 -14.87 6.56
CA SER A 361 6.79 -16.29 6.86
C SER A 361 8.08 -16.91 6.32
N GLU A 362 8.81 -17.65 7.15
CA GLU A 362 10.17 -18.12 6.89
C GLU A 362 10.41 -18.62 5.45
N THR A 363 11.46 -18.07 4.81
CA THR A 363 12.18 -18.65 3.64
C THR A 363 11.33 -19.26 2.53
N ASN A 364 10.31 -18.54 2.04
CA ASN A 364 9.60 -18.98 0.84
C ASN A 364 10.21 -18.36 -0.42
N GLU A 365 11.07 -19.09 -1.13
CA GLU A 365 11.67 -18.65 -2.41
C GLU A 365 10.60 -18.25 -3.45
N GLU A 366 9.37 -18.77 -3.34
CA GLU A 366 8.27 -18.39 -4.24
C GLU A 366 7.80 -16.94 -4.05
N GLN A 367 7.96 -16.37 -2.84
CA GLN A 367 7.62 -14.98 -2.56
C GLN A 367 8.57 -14.01 -3.29
N GLU A 368 9.86 -14.36 -3.40
CA GLU A 368 10.84 -13.59 -4.15
C GLU A 368 10.62 -13.69 -5.68
N LEU A 369 9.59 -14.36 -6.18
CA LEU A 369 9.37 -14.58 -7.61
C LEU A 369 8.03 -14.06 -8.11
N PHE A 370 7.23 -13.48 -7.21
CA PHE A 370 5.85 -13.07 -7.47
C PHE A 370 5.73 -11.56 -7.61
N LEU A 371 5.15 -11.10 -8.74
CA LEU A 371 4.89 -9.69 -9.03
C LEU A 371 3.40 -9.40 -8.86
N PHE A 372 2.99 -9.13 -7.64
CA PHE A 372 1.60 -8.92 -7.27
C PHE A 372 0.90 -7.80 -8.05
N VAL A 373 1.43 -6.57 -8.05
CA VAL A 373 0.86 -5.40 -8.73
C VAL A 373 0.77 -5.65 -10.24
N HIS A 374 1.80 -6.28 -10.80
CA HIS A 374 1.85 -6.66 -12.22
C HIS A 374 0.73 -7.63 -12.57
N THR A 375 0.60 -8.70 -11.78
CA THR A 375 -0.39 -9.74 -12.01
C THR A 375 -1.80 -9.19 -11.82
N MET A 376 -2.05 -8.38 -10.78
CA MET A 376 -3.35 -7.73 -10.53
C MET A 376 -3.80 -6.86 -11.72
N ILE A 377 -2.90 -6.01 -12.23
CA ILE A 377 -3.20 -5.15 -13.39
C ILE A 377 -3.40 -6.01 -14.65
N ALA A 378 -2.56 -7.03 -14.88
CA ALA A 378 -2.70 -7.93 -16.02
C ALA A 378 -4.05 -8.67 -16.04
N LEU A 379 -4.52 -9.20 -14.89
CA LEU A 379 -5.85 -9.81 -14.79
C LEU A 379 -6.97 -8.80 -15.05
N SER A 380 -6.79 -7.53 -14.67
CA SER A 380 -7.75 -6.48 -15.01
C SER A 380 -7.80 -6.20 -16.51
N TYR A 381 -6.67 -6.26 -17.22
CA TYR A 381 -6.61 -6.10 -18.67
C TYR A 381 -7.28 -7.28 -19.41
N ASP A 382 -7.15 -8.49 -18.86
CA ASP A 382 -7.81 -9.70 -19.37
C ASP A 382 -9.30 -9.78 -19.04
N LYS A 383 -9.84 -8.79 -18.32
CA LYS A 383 -11.23 -8.73 -17.85
C LYS A 383 -11.60 -9.93 -16.97
N GLU A 384 -10.62 -10.51 -16.29
CA GLU A 384 -10.82 -11.54 -15.28
C GLU A 384 -11.33 -10.93 -13.97
N LEU A 385 -10.88 -9.71 -13.69
CA LEU A 385 -11.38 -8.89 -12.59
C LEU A 385 -11.53 -7.43 -13.03
N VAL A 386 -12.26 -6.66 -12.24
CA VAL A 386 -12.37 -5.21 -12.38
C VAL A 386 -11.82 -4.57 -11.12
N ILE A 387 -10.69 -3.86 -11.25
CA ILE A 387 -10.15 -3.03 -10.16
C ILE A 387 -11.09 -1.83 -9.96
N LYS A 388 -11.73 -1.77 -8.80
CA LYS A 388 -12.63 -0.70 -8.37
C LYS A 388 -11.86 0.42 -7.69
N ASP A 389 -10.98 0.03 -6.78
CA ASP A 389 -10.13 0.93 -6.01
C ASP A 389 -8.83 0.22 -5.68
N PHE A 390 -7.80 0.98 -5.33
CA PHE A 390 -6.50 0.44 -4.97
C PHE A 390 -5.73 1.47 -4.15
N ASP A 391 -4.92 0.98 -3.23
CA ASP A 391 -4.26 1.78 -2.23
C ASP A 391 -2.93 1.15 -1.81
N TYR A 392 -2.10 1.96 -1.17
CA TYR A 392 -0.81 1.54 -0.64
C TYR A 392 -0.66 2.05 0.79
N GLY A 393 -0.38 1.13 1.73
CA GLY A 393 -0.19 1.45 3.14
C GLY A 393 -1.47 1.35 3.96
N THR A 394 -1.84 2.43 4.65
CA THR A 394 -2.95 2.46 5.62
C THR A 394 -4.23 3.00 4.96
N LYS A 395 -5.41 2.44 5.30
CA LYS A 395 -6.71 2.90 4.76
C LYS A 395 -7.40 4.00 5.58
N GLY A 396 -6.90 4.32 6.78
CA GLY A 396 -7.55 5.30 7.65
C GLY A 396 -6.63 5.91 8.70
N ILE A 397 -7.09 7.03 9.29
CA ILE A 397 -6.38 7.80 10.34
C ILE A 397 -6.04 6.94 11.57
N PHE A 398 -6.83 5.90 11.84
CA PHE A 398 -6.62 4.95 12.95
C PHE A 398 -6.10 3.58 12.49
N ASP A 399 -5.83 3.41 11.20
CA ASP A 399 -5.23 2.20 10.66
C ASP A 399 -3.71 2.35 10.87
N LEU A 400 -3.19 1.78 11.96
CA LEU A 400 -1.79 1.90 12.36
C LEU A 400 -0.85 0.95 11.58
N TYR A 401 -1.37 0.28 10.54
CA TYR A 401 -0.73 -0.85 9.88
C TYR A 401 -0.37 -0.54 8.43
N ASP A 402 0.90 -0.65 8.06
CA ASP A 402 1.29 -0.67 6.65
C ASP A 402 0.83 -2.00 6.03
N ARG A 403 -0.23 -1.96 5.22
CA ARG A 403 -0.80 -3.15 4.57
C ARG A 403 -0.16 -3.43 3.20
N GLY A 404 0.87 -2.66 2.81
CA GLY A 404 1.47 -2.75 1.48
C GLY A 404 0.46 -2.42 0.38
N PHE A 405 0.52 -3.12 -0.76
CA PHE A 405 -0.42 -2.95 -1.85
C PHE A 405 -1.75 -3.64 -1.56
N LEU A 406 -2.84 -2.90 -1.75
CA LEU A 406 -4.21 -3.39 -1.61
C LEU A 406 -5.04 -3.05 -2.85
N PHE A 407 -5.87 -4.00 -3.27
CA PHE A 407 -6.77 -3.85 -4.40
C PHE A 407 -8.18 -4.23 -4.01
N GLN A 408 -9.13 -3.31 -4.22
CA GLN A 408 -10.55 -3.63 -4.19
C GLN A 408 -10.98 -4.03 -5.59
N VAL A 409 -11.40 -5.28 -5.74
CA VAL A 409 -11.75 -5.86 -7.04
C VAL A 409 -13.17 -6.39 -7.05
N LYS A 410 -13.77 -6.37 -8.23
CA LYS A 410 -14.96 -7.16 -8.53
C LYS A 410 -14.58 -8.26 -9.50
N LEU A 411 -14.74 -9.51 -9.09
CA LEU A 411 -14.52 -10.67 -9.95
C LEU A 411 -15.56 -10.70 -11.07
N THR A 412 -15.15 -11.09 -12.28
CA THR A 412 -16.12 -11.30 -13.35
C THR A 412 -16.81 -12.64 -13.19
N SER A 413 -18.08 -12.71 -13.59
CA SER A 413 -18.96 -13.87 -13.38
C SER A 413 -18.47 -15.17 -14.01
N ASN A 414 -17.44 -15.10 -14.86
CA ASN A 414 -16.85 -16.25 -15.53
C ASN A 414 -15.54 -16.72 -14.88
N LEU A 415 -14.96 -15.97 -13.95
CA LEU A 415 -13.61 -16.24 -13.44
C LEU A 415 -13.50 -17.60 -12.73
N PHE A 416 -14.53 -17.94 -11.97
CA PHE A 416 -14.67 -19.23 -11.32
C PHE A 416 -15.88 -19.99 -11.88
N ALA A 417 -16.32 -19.73 -13.11
CA ALA A 417 -17.54 -20.35 -13.64
C ALA A 417 -17.49 -21.89 -13.65
N ASP A 418 -16.30 -22.47 -13.64
CA ASP A 418 -16.12 -23.92 -13.48
C ASP A 418 -16.29 -24.40 -12.02
N ASP A 419 -16.12 -23.54 -11.01
CA ASP A 419 -16.44 -23.80 -9.59
C ASP A 419 -17.83 -23.24 -9.16
N ILE A 420 -18.39 -22.29 -9.92
CA ILE A 420 -19.74 -21.72 -9.74
C ILE A 420 -20.81 -22.72 -10.23
N ARG A 421 -20.42 -23.88 -10.78
CA ARG A 421 -21.26 -25.08 -10.81
C ARG A 421 -21.19 -25.88 -9.51
N LYS A 422 -21.18 -25.22 -8.34
CA LYS A 422 -22.06 -25.74 -7.29
C LYS A 422 -23.46 -25.36 -7.70
N GLU A 423 -24.05 -26.22 -8.53
CA GLU A 423 -25.47 -26.20 -8.88
C GLU A 423 -26.26 -25.82 -7.62
N LYS A 424 -27.29 -24.96 -7.72
CA LYS A 424 -28.21 -24.63 -6.60
C LYS A 424 -28.75 -25.90 -5.90
N VAL A 425 -28.58 -27.03 -6.56
CA VAL A 425 -28.94 -28.38 -6.19
C VAL A 425 -27.74 -29.28 -6.42
N TYR A 426 -27.07 -29.76 -5.38
CA TYR A 426 -26.03 -30.77 -5.52
C TYR A 426 -25.97 -31.71 -4.31
N PHE A 427 -25.42 -32.91 -4.51
CA PHE A 427 -25.23 -33.89 -3.45
C PHE A 427 -23.74 -34.09 -3.14
N ASP A 428 -23.32 -33.66 -1.96
CA ASP A 428 -21.97 -33.92 -1.44
C ASP A 428 -21.91 -35.34 -0.86
N ALA A 429 -21.40 -36.28 -1.65
CA ALA A 429 -21.27 -37.69 -1.26
C ALA A 429 -20.25 -37.90 -0.13
N GLU A 430 -19.22 -37.04 -0.01
CA GLU A 430 -18.22 -37.18 1.05
C GLU A 430 -18.82 -36.85 2.41
N LYS A 431 -19.53 -35.71 2.48
CA LYS A 431 -20.19 -35.19 3.68
C LYS A 431 -21.59 -35.78 3.91
N SER A 432 -22.13 -36.50 2.93
CA SER A 432 -23.50 -37.06 2.95
C SER A 432 -24.58 -35.98 3.14
N VAL A 433 -24.46 -34.88 2.38
CA VAL A 433 -25.36 -33.73 2.45
C VAL A 433 -25.92 -33.41 1.07
N LEU A 434 -27.25 -33.36 0.97
CA LEU A 434 -27.95 -32.80 -0.18
C LEU A 434 -28.18 -31.30 0.09
N ILE A 435 -27.76 -30.45 -0.84
CA ILE A 435 -27.95 -29.00 -0.78
C ILE A 435 -28.95 -28.63 -1.86
N VAL A 436 -30.03 -27.93 -1.49
CA VAL A 436 -31.06 -27.42 -2.40
C VAL A 436 -31.41 -25.98 -1.98
N ASN A 437 -31.12 -25.00 -2.83
CA ASN A 437 -31.35 -23.57 -2.55
C ASN A 437 -30.86 -23.15 -1.17
N ASP A 438 -29.57 -23.42 -0.88
CA ASP A 438 -28.87 -23.15 0.39
C ASP A 438 -29.42 -23.89 1.63
N LYS A 439 -30.33 -24.85 1.44
CA LYS A 439 -30.85 -25.69 2.53
C LYS A 439 -30.17 -27.05 2.52
N GLU A 440 -29.58 -27.39 3.66
CA GLU A 440 -28.91 -28.67 3.87
C GLU A 440 -29.87 -29.76 4.37
N ILE A 441 -29.81 -30.92 3.72
CA ILE A 441 -30.47 -32.17 4.11
C ILE A 441 -29.38 -33.20 4.38
N LYS A 442 -29.16 -33.50 5.66
CA LYS A 442 -28.22 -34.55 6.06
C LYS A 442 -28.85 -35.93 5.89
N VAL A 443 -28.12 -36.84 5.25
CA VAL A 443 -28.46 -38.26 5.15
C VAL A 443 -27.36 -39.09 5.80
N GLN A 444 -27.73 -40.28 6.28
CA GLN A 444 -26.75 -41.18 6.87
C GLN A 444 -25.94 -41.86 5.75
N LYS A 445 -24.61 -41.82 5.85
CA LYS A 445 -23.72 -42.42 4.86
C LYS A 445 -24.01 -43.91 4.71
N PHE A 446 -23.93 -44.42 3.48
CA PHE A 446 -24.15 -45.82 3.11
C PHE A 446 -25.57 -46.37 3.35
N ASN A 447 -26.57 -45.51 3.56
CA ASN A 447 -27.96 -45.95 3.60
C ASN A 447 -28.64 -45.85 2.23
N ASP A 448 -29.88 -46.33 2.13
CA ASP A 448 -30.63 -46.33 0.87
C ASP A 448 -30.82 -44.91 0.30
N GLN A 449 -31.04 -43.90 1.15
CA GLN A 449 -31.18 -42.50 0.72
C GLN A 449 -29.88 -41.96 0.10
N TYR A 450 -28.75 -42.26 0.73
CA TYR A 450 -27.42 -41.86 0.30
C TYR A 450 -27.08 -42.45 -1.08
N HIS A 451 -27.26 -43.75 -1.26
CA HIS A 451 -26.95 -44.40 -2.52
C HIS A 451 -27.90 -43.98 -3.64
N THR A 452 -29.19 -43.79 -3.32
CA THR A 452 -30.18 -43.30 -4.28
C THR A 452 -29.82 -41.89 -4.76
N LEU A 453 -29.43 -40.99 -3.84
CA LEU A 453 -28.97 -39.63 -4.20
C LEU A 453 -27.69 -39.69 -5.03
N ARG A 454 -26.70 -40.49 -4.62
CA ARG A 454 -25.45 -40.64 -5.37
C ARG A 454 -25.70 -41.00 -6.83
N ILE A 455 -26.62 -41.94 -7.09
CA ILE A 455 -26.93 -42.42 -8.44
C ILE A 455 -27.70 -41.36 -9.25
N ILE A 456 -28.73 -40.73 -8.67
CA ILE A 456 -29.53 -39.73 -9.39
C ILE A 456 -28.68 -38.50 -9.78
N PHE A 457 -27.75 -38.11 -8.92
CA PHE A 457 -26.84 -36.98 -9.17
C PHE A 457 -25.68 -37.31 -10.12
N GLU A 458 -25.57 -38.53 -10.64
CA GLU A 458 -24.68 -38.81 -11.78
C GLU A 458 -25.19 -38.12 -13.05
N GLU A 459 -26.52 -38.10 -13.26
CA GLU A 459 -27.18 -37.41 -14.36
C GLU A 459 -28.49 -36.74 -13.85
N PRO A 460 -28.41 -35.55 -13.23
CA PRO A 460 -29.54 -34.94 -12.50
C PRO A 460 -30.71 -34.50 -13.41
N ASN A 461 -30.47 -34.35 -14.72
CA ASN A 461 -31.48 -33.99 -15.71
C ASN A 461 -32.28 -35.20 -16.25
N GLU A 462 -31.84 -36.43 -15.99
CA GLU A 462 -32.49 -37.65 -16.49
C GLU A 462 -33.67 -38.07 -15.57
N GLU A 463 -34.67 -38.74 -16.15
CA GLU A 463 -35.63 -39.52 -15.39
C GLU A 463 -35.05 -40.91 -15.08
N TRP A 464 -34.89 -41.21 -13.80
CA TRP A 464 -34.33 -42.47 -13.32
C TRP A 464 -35.41 -43.50 -13.01
N PHE A 465 -35.37 -44.65 -13.67
CA PHE A 465 -36.19 -45.80 -13.32
C PHE A 465 -35.62 -46.53 -12.10
N PHE A 466 -36.46 -46.95 -11.16
CA PHE A 466 -36.02 -47.64 -9.94
C PHE A 466 -35.28 -48.96 -10.22
N SER A 467 -35.63 -49.65 -11.30
CA SER A 467 -34.90 -50.83 -11.77
C SER A 467 -33.45 -50.51 -12.17
N ARG A 468 -33.22 -49.39 -12.88
CA ARG A 468 -31.87 -48.90 -13.22
C ARG A 468 -31.08 -48.47 -11.99
N ILE A 469 -31.75 -47.86 -11.02
CA ILE A 469 -31.12 -47.52 -9.73
C ILE A 469 -30.72 -48.81 -9.01
N SER A 470 -31.55 -49.87 -9.03
CA SER A 470 -31.22 -51.17 -8.45
C SER A 470 -29.96 -51.77 -9.08
N GLU A 471 -29.88 -51.79 -10.41
CA GLU A 471 -28.73 -52.32 -11.15
C GLU A 471 -27.42 -51.58 -10.80
N LYS A 472 -27.49 -50.25 -10.62
CA LYS A 472 -26.33 -49.44 -10.19
C LYS A 472 -26.03 -49.54 -8.69
N TYR A 473 -27.02 -49.86 -7.87
CA TYR A 473 -26.86 -50.01 -6.42
C TYR A 473 -26.11 -51.30 -6.08
N ASP A 474 -26.57 -52.42 -6.64
CA ASP A 474 -25.92 -53.73 -6.53
C ASP A 474 -26.24 -54.56 -7.78
N PRO A 475 -25.27 -54.75 -8.70
CA PRO A 475 -25.47 -55.51 -9.93
C PRO A 475 -25.82 -56.98 -9.70
N SER A 476 -25.59 -57.50 -8.49
CA SER A 476 -25.81 -58.91 -8.14
C SER A 476 -27.16 -59.17 -7.45
N ASP A 477 -27.87 -58.12 -7.03
CA ASP A 477 -29.09 -58.21 -6.24
C ASP A 477 -30.27 -57.48 -6.92
N ASN A 478 -31.31 -58.24 -7.27
CA ASN A 478 -32.54 -57.68 -7.86
C ASN A 478 -33.43 -57.09 -6.76
N LEU A 479 -32.99 -55.98 -6.19
CA LEU A 479 -33.72 -55.27 -5.14
C LEU A 479 -35.06 -54.73 -5.67
N PRO A 480 -36.14 -54.80 -4.87
CA PRO A 480 -37.45 -54.35 -5.31
C PRO A 480 -37.51 -52.83 -5.42
N ASP A 481 -38.12 -52.31 -6.49
CA ASP A 481 -38.38 -50.87 -6.73
C ASP A 481 -38.95 -50.13 -5.51
N LYS A 482 -39.77 -50.83 -4.72
CA LYS A 482 -40.37 -50.32 -3.47
C LYS A 482 -39.32 -49.76 -2.50
N LYS A 483 -38.11 -50.31 -2.48
CA LYS A 483 -37.00 -49.87 -1.63
C LYS A 483 -36.57 -48.44 -2.00
N PHE A 484 -36.31 -48.20 -3.28
CA PHE A 484 -35.88 -46.90 -3.79
C PHE A 484 -37.01 -45.86 -3.77
N TYR A 485 -38.24 -46.29 -4.08
CA TYR A 485 -39.43 -45.46 -3.90
C TYR A 485 -39.57 -44.95 -2.45
N ASN A 486 -39.39 -45.82 -1.45
CA ASN A 486 -39.43 -45.44 -0.05
C ASN A 486 -38.29 -44.47 0.34
N ALA A 487 -37.09 -44.66 -0.23
CA ALA A 487 -35.97 -43.75 0.00
C ALA A 487 -36.27 -42.34 -0.50
N ILE A 488 -36.81 -42.21 -1.73
CA ILE A 488 -37.23 -40.91 -2.27
C ILE A 488 -38.39 -40.31 -1.48
N TYR A 489 -39.36 -41.12 -1.06
CA TYR A 489 -40.46 -40.65 -0.23
C TYR A 489 -39.97 -40.02 1.08
N GLN A 490 -39.02 -40.67 1.77
CA GLN A 490 -38.42 -40.14 3.00
C GLN A 490 -37.61 -38.86 2.74
N LEU A 491 -36.90 -38.78 1.62
CA LEU A 491 -36.18 -37.57 1.20
C LEU A 491 -37.16 -36.41 0.95
N ASN A 492 -38.26 -36.66 0.25
CA ASN A 492 -39.31 -35.66 0.03
C ASN A 492 -39.90 -35.13 1.35
N GLN A 493 -40.08 -35.99 2.37
CA GLN A 493 -40.54 -35.53 3.68
C GLN A 493 -39.52 -34.63 4.39
N LYS A 494 -38.22 -34.96 4.30
CA LYS A 494 -37.15 -34.10 4.85
C LYS A 494 -37.08 -32.75 4.12
N LEU A 495 -37.24 -32.75 2.80
CA LEU A 495 -37.25 -31.56 1.96
C LEU A 495 -38.47 -30.67 2.25
N LYS A 496 -39.65 -31.27 2.40
CA LYS A 496 -40.89 -30.58 2.82
C LYS A 496 -40.74 -29.90 4.18
N ALA A 497 -40.12 -30.57 5.15
CA ALA A 497 -39.83 -29.97 6.46
C ALA A 497 -38.90 -28.74 6.38
N LYS A 498 -38.17 -28.58 5.27
CA LYS A 498 -37.33 -27.42 4.97
C LYS A 498 -38.02 -26.42 4.01
N GLY A 499 -39.30 -26.61 3.67
CA GLY A 499 -40.04 -25.72 2.76
C GLY A 499 -39.68 -25.92 1.29
N ILE A 500 -39.45 -27.16 0.88
CA ILE A 500 -39.21 -27.57 -0.52
C ILE A 500 -40.20 -28.71 -0.82
N ASP A 501 -41.29 -28.43 -1.53
CA ASP A 501 -42.45 -29.32 -1.56
C ASP A 501 -42.47 -30.36 -2.69
N ASP A 502 -41.73 -30.12 -3.77
CA ASP A 502 -41.85 -30.83 -5.05
C ASP A 502 -40.50 -31.00 -5.76
N PHE A 503 -39.44 -31.24 -4.99
CA PHE A 503 -38.09 -31.46 -5.51
C PHE A 503 -37.98 -32.72 -6.37
N PHE A 504 -38.47 -33.87 -5.88
CA PHE A 504 -38.55 -35.11 -6.66
C PHE A 504 -39.98 -35.32 -7.18
N ILE A 505 -40.10 -35.46 -8.51
CA ILE A 505 -41.30 -35.92 -9.19
C ILE A 505 -41.19 -37.45 -9.28
N THR A 506 -42.06 -38.15 -8.54
CA THR A 506 -42.02 -39.62 -8.43
C THR A 506 -43.24 -40.27 -9.06
N THR A 507 -43.03 -41.34 -9.81
CA THR A 507 -44.08 -42.31 -10.19
C THR A 507 -43.94 -43.60 -9.35
N ARG A 508 -44.70 -44.64 -9.69
CA ARG A 508 -44.50 -45.97 -9.07
C ARG A 508 -43.21 -46.67 -9.54
N GLN A 509 -42.59 -46.18 -10.62
CA GLN A 509 -41.47 -46.86 -11.30
C GLN A 509 -40.26 -45.95 -11.54
N SER A 510 -40.39 -44.64 -11.37
CA SER A 510 -39.35 -43.67 -11.70
C SER A 510 -39.32 -42.47 -10.76
N VAL A 511 -38.21 -41.74 -10.80
CA VAL A 511 -37.98 -40.46 -10.14
C VAL A 511 -37.24 -39.51 -11.07
N LYS A 512 -37.66 -38.25 -11.10
CA LYS A 512 -36.98 -37.15 -11.80
C LYS A 512 -36.85 -35.95 -10.85
N ILE A 513 -35.74 -35.22 -10.91
CA ILE A 513 -35.62 -33.93 -10.23
C ILE A 513 -36.46 -32.90 -11.01
N ASN A 514 -37.28 -32.13 -10.30
CA ASN A 514 -38.10 -31.10 -10.91
C ASN A 514 -37.22 -30.00 -11.53
N GLU A 515 -37.41 -29.76 -12.83
CA GLU A 515 -36.57 -28.86 -13.65
C GLU A 515 -36.44 -27.45 -13.06
N LYS A 516 -37.46 -26.98 -12.32
CA LYS A 516 -37.42 -25.67 -11.66
C LYS A 516 -36.29 -25.50 -10.64
N TYR A 517 -35.70 -26.59 -10.18
CA TYR A 517 -34.56 -26.59 -9.27
C TYR A 517 -33.22 -26.80 -9.98
N LEU A 518 -33.23 -27.24 -11.25
CA LEU A 518 -32.04 -27.46 -12.07
C LEU A 518 -31.69 -26.23 -12.94
N SER A 519 -32.55 -25.20 -12.95
CA SER A 519 -32.47 -23.98 -13.78
C SER A 519 -31.90 -22.74 -13.09
#